data_AF-F4R4M3-F1
#
_entry.id   AF-F4R4M3-F1
#
_cell.length_a   1.000
_cell.length_b   1.000
_cell.length_c   1.000
_cell.angle_alpha   90.00
_cell.angle_beta   90.00
_cell.angle_gamma   90.00
#
_symmetry.space_group_name_H-M   'P 1'
#
loop_
_entity.id
_entity.type
_entity.pdbx_description
1 polymer ?
#
loop_
_entity_poly.entity_id
_entity_poly.type
_entity_poly.pdbx_seq_one_letter_code
_entity_poly.pdbx_strand_id
1 'polypeptide(L)'
;MLTMDRLCTSFAHVQLRDPNTNRSPEIQTSPPITSSNSNQRFHHSSNHYFRRSPTKPRGQEFHSFLCLDVESTCINSNQRHLDNPHNLNEYQLAWMYPNEIIEWPVILMQWRHCSGRWELYEVDRYRSFVKPTWRPEISEFCTQLTGITQQDTDNAPTLPAMLKDFQINFIERHQLFTVHNRSVWVTDGPWDLRDHWIKSIFLSKLKRYQIPSYLQSPIHMIDMRYLLQAFIPKVYCIRPPTSLSLNESLKIFGLEFEGQEHSGIDDAANLSRLLSKLTQFDCRSNEMPFKWIFRANRTLNIEPKRYFWMGKGQQCTWIAP
;
A
#
# COMPACT_ATOMS: atom_id res chain seq x y z
N MET A 1 10.24 -7.74 -33.15
CA MET A 1 8.87 -7.84 -33.68
C MET A 1 8.37 -9.25 -33.35
N LEU A 2 7.69 -9.38 -32.21
CA LEU A 2 6.84 -10.50 -31.77
C LEU A 2 6.24 -10.10 -30.41
N THR A 3 5.00 -9.60 -30.52
CA THR A 3 3.86 -9.53 -29.58
C THR A 3 4.11 -9.71 -28.07
N MET A 4 4.09 -8.58 -27.34
CA MET A 4 3.91 -8.47 -25.88
C MET A 4 2.42 -8.38 -25.51
N ASP A 5 1.63 -9.36 -25.92
CA ASP A 5 0.30 -9.59 -25.34
C ASP A 5 0.49 -10.29 -23.99
N ARG A 6 0.38 -9.55 -22.87
CA ARG A 6 0.04 -10.02 -21.49
C ARG A 6 0.45 -9.02 -20.39
N LEU A 7 0.26 -7.72 -20.61
CA LEU A 7 0.21 -6.75 -19.51
C LEU A 7 -1.09 -5.91 -19.51
N CYS A 8 -2.05 -6.23 -20.40
CA CYS A 8 -3.36 -5.56 -20.47
C CYS A 8 -4.54 -6.53 -20.70
N THR A 9 -4.42 -7.81 -20.34
CA THR A 9 -5.53 -8.78 -20.45
C THR A 9 -5.86 -9.43 -19.11
N SER A 10 -6.46 -8.64 -18.21
CA SER A 10 -7.48 -9.13 -17.27
C SER A 10 -8.81 -8.35 -17.38
N PHE A 11 -8.95 -7.47 -18.38
CA PHE A 11 -10.22 -6.80 -18.69
C PHE A 11 -10.92 -7.52 -19.84
N ALA A 12 -11.95 -8.31 -19.50
CA ALA A 12 -13.16 -8.58 -20.28
C ALA A 12 -13.74 -9.97 -19.93
N HIS A 13 -14.59 -10.02 -18.91
CA HIS A 13 -15.89 -10.71 -18.95
C HIS A 13 -16.50 -10.73 -17.54
N VAL A 14 -17.17 -9.64 -17.16
CA VAL A 14 -18.21 -9.69 -16.14
C VAL A 14 -19.53 -9.63 -16.89
N GLN A 15 -20.22 -10.77 -16.99
CA GLN A 15 -21.60 -10.82 -17.45
C GLN A 15 -22.49 -10.22 -16.36
N LEU A 16 -23.18 -9.13 -16.70
CA LEU A 16 -24.24 -8.53 -15.91
C LEU A 16 -25.34 -9.58 -15.66
N ARG A 17 -25.64 -9.87 -14.38
CA ARG A 17 -26.85 -10.60 -13.99
C ARG A 17 -27.86 -9.63 -13.38
N ASP A 18 -29.06 -9.72 -13.92
CA ASP A 18 -30.29 -8.99 -13.58
C ASP A 18 -30.77 -9.35 -12.15
N PRO A 19 -31.03 -8.38 -11.26
CA PRO A 19 -31.59 -8.64 -9.94
C PRO A 19 -33.10 -8.34 -9.92
N ASN A 20 -33.92 -9.37 -10.06
CA ASN A 20 -35.32 -9.32 -9.64
C ASN A 20 -35.74 -10.67 -9.09
N THR A 21 -35.83 -10.78 -7.75
CA THR A 21 -36.99 -11.38 -7.06
C THR A 21 -36.88 -11.21 -5.55
N ASN A 22 -37.94 -10.61 -5.00
CA ASN A 22 -38.24 -10.35 -3.60
C ASN A 22 -38.12 -11.57 -2.67
N ARG A 23 -37.73 -11.31 -1.41
CA ARG A 23 -38.58 -11.48 -0.21
C ARG A 23 -37.85 -11.06 1.08
N SER A 24 -38.45 -10.13 1.80
CA SER A 24 -38.14 -9.75 3.19
C SER A 24 -38.49 -10.89 4.17
N PRO A 25 -37.92 -10.86 5.38
CA PRO A 25 -38.80 -10.68 6.53
C PRO A 25 -38.23 -9.78 7.65
N GLU A 26 -39.14 -8.94 8.13
CA GLU A 26 -39.47 -8.53 9.50
C GLU A 26 -38.41 -8.18 10.56
N ILE A 27 -38.66 -7.00 11.10
CA ILE A 27 -38.01 -6.27 12.17
C ILE A 27 -38.50 -6.77 13.53
N GLN A 28 -37.58 -6.99 14.47
CA GLN A 28 -37.87 -6.87 15.91
C GLN A 28 -36.80 -5.98 16.55
N THR A 29 -37.22 -4.76 16.90
CA THR A 29 -36.41 -3.76 17.60
C THR A 29 -36.76 -3.75 19.09
N SER A 30 -35.73 -3.83 19.93
CA SER A 30 -35.76 -3.64 21.38
C SER A 30 -35.71 -2.15 21.74
N PRO A 31 -36.20 -1.73 22.94
CA PRO A 31 -36.53 -0.33 23.27
C PRO A 31 -35.30 0.56 23.56
N PRO A 32 -35.46 1.90 23.55
CA PRO A 32 -34.35 2.85 23.53
C PRO A 32 -33.74 3.06 24.92
N ILE A 33 -32.39 3.09 24.98
CA ILE A 33 -31.65 3.54 26.15
C ILE A 33 -31.37 5.04 26.01
N THR A 34 -31.86 5.77 27.00
CA THR A 34 -31.77 7.21 27.19
C THR A 34 -30.34 7.71 27.32
N SER A 35 -30.06 8.84 26.67
CA SER A 35 -28.84 9.63 26.77
C SER A 35 -28.67 10.25 28.15
N SER A 36 -27.54 9.98 28.82
CA SER A 36 -27.06 10.78 29.95
C SER A 36 -25.68 11.33 29.65
N ASN A 37 -25.60 12.65 29.50
CA ASN A 37 -24.40 13.45 29.47
C ASN A 37 -23.54 13.19 30.72
N SER A 38 -22.28 12.79 30.52
CA SER A 38 -21.23 13.00 31.52
C SER A 38 -19.96 13.50 30.83
N ASN A 39 -19.73 14.80 30.98
CA ASN A 39 -18.45 15.45 30.74
C ASN A 39 -17.37 14.79 31.60
N GLN A 40 -16.56 13.90 31.01
CA GLN A 40 -15.29 13.50 31.61
C GLN A 40 -14.15 14.15 30.83
N ARG A 41 -13.51 15.11 31.49
CA ARG A 41 -12.23 15.69 31.09
C ARG A 41 -11.22 14.55 30.98
N PHE A 42 -10.78 14.23 29.77
CA PHE A 42 -9.63 13.36 29.55
C PHE A 42 -8.38 14.06 30.06
N HIS A 43 -7.97 13.73 31.29
CA HIS A 43 -6.62 14.00 31.76
C HIS A 43 -5.65 13.18 30.90
N HIS A 44 -4.88 13.89 30.07
CA HIS A 44 -3.74 13.33 29.35
C HIS A 44 -2.65 12.98 30.38
N SER A 45 -2.70 11.76 30.90
CA SER A 45 -1.60 11.18 31.66
C SER A 45 -0.55 10.72 30.66
N SER A 46 0.52 11.52 30.52
CA SER A 46 1.72 11.21 29.76
C SER A 46 2.53 10.11 30.45
N ASN A 47 1.97 8.91 30.58
CA ASN A 47 2.74 7.73 30.93
C ASN A 47 3.49 7.28 29.67
N HIS A 48 4.69 7.84 29.47
CA HIS A 48 5.71 7.28 28.59
C HIS A 48 6.17 5.93 29.16
N TYR A 49 5.32 4.90 29.06
CA TYR A 49 5.77 3.52 29.17
C TYR A 49 6.77 3.31 28.05
N PHE A 50 8.06 3.19 28.39
CA PHE A 50 9.07 2.68 27.47
C PHE A 50 8.63 1.27 27.04
N ARG A 51 7.88 1.19 25.92
CA ARG A 51 7.58 -0.08 25.26
C ARG A 51 8.93 -0.69 24.91
N ARG A 52 9.19 -1.90 25.42
CA ARG A 52 10.41 -2.65 25.08
C ARG A 52 10.55 -2.72 23.56
N SER A 53 11.76 -2.48 23.07
CA SER A 53 12.08 -2.64 21.65
C SER A 53 11.61 -4.01 21.15
N PRO A 54 10.98 -4.09 19.96
CA PRO A 54 10.61 -5.37 19.39
C PRO A 54 11.86 -6.24 19.21
N THR A 55 11.74 -7.53 19.50
CA THR A 55 12.86 -8.47 19.31
C THR A 55 12.99 -8.85 17.84
N LYS A 56 14.17 -9.32 17.42
CA LYS A 56 14.41 -9.88 16.08
C LYS A 56 15.45 -11.00 16.10
N PRO A 57 15.45 -11.91 15.11
CA PRO A 57 16.47 -12.93 14.98
C PRO A 57 17.89 -12.33 14.87
N ARG A 58 18.89 -13.04 15.39
CA ARG A 58 20.30 -12.62 15.28
C ARG A 58 20.69 -12.50 13.79
N GLY A 59 21.26 -11.36 13.43
CA GLY A 59 21.71 -11.05 12.06
C GLY A 59 20.69 -10.31 11.20
N GLN A 60 19.39 -10.31 11.56
CA GLN A 60 18.40 -9.46 10.89
C GLN A 60 18.66 -7.99 11.16
N GLU A 61 18.35 -7.14 10.20
CA GLU A 61 18.54 -5.69 10.31
C GLU A 61 17.36 -4.99 10.96
N PHE A 62 16.16 -5.33 10.47
CA PHE A 62 14.92 -4.67 10.79
C PHE A 62 14.15 -5.44 11.86
N HIS A 63 13.53 -4.67 12.76
CA HIS A 63 12.62 -5.16 13.77
C HIS A 63 11.18 -5.15 13.26
N SER A 64 10.85 -4.14 12.44
CA SER A 64 9.53 -3.93 11.87
C SER A 64 9.57 -3.81 10.35
N PHE A 65 8.51 -4.30 9.71
CA PHE A 65 8.29 -4.21 8.27
C PHE A 65 6.92 -3.59 8.05
N LEU A 66 6.85 -2.57 7.21
CA LEU A 66 5.61 -1.87 6.89
C LEU A 66 5.23 -2.25 5.46
N CYS A 67 4.28 -3.17 5.32
CA CYS A 67 3.72 -3.54 4.02
C CYS A 67 2.73 -2.45 3.59
N LEU A 68 2.98 -1.83 2.44
CA LEU A 68 2.24 -0.69 1.89
C LEU A 68 1.80 -1.02 0.47
N ASP A 69 0.56 -0.67 0.14
CA ASP A 69 0.00 -0.74 -1.21
C ASP A 69 -1.05 0.37 -1.37
N VAL A 70 -0.73 1.46 -2.07
CA VAL A 70 -1.60 2.65 -2.11
C VAL A 70 -2.55 2.60 -3.30
N GLU A 71 -3.82 2.90 -3.06
CA GLU A 71 -4.73 3.23 -4.15
C GLU A 71 -4.64 4.71 -4.52
N SER A 72 -4.87 5.02 -5.79
CA SER A 72 -4.81 6.39 -6.30
C SER A 72 -5.87 6.66 -7.35
N THR A 73 -6.20 7.94 -7.53
CA THR A 73 -7.09 8.36 -8.61
C THR A 73 -6.59 7.85 -9.95
N CYS A 74 -7.47 7.23 -10.73
CA CYS A 74 -7.10 6.72 -12.04
C CYS A 74 -8.22 6.99 -13.06
N ILE A 75 -7.84 6.89 -14.32
CA ILE A 75 -8.73 7.08 -15.47
C ILE A 75 -8.63 5.86 -16.37
N ASN A 76 -9.71 5.55 -17.07
CA ASN A 76 -9.71 4.47 -18.05
C ASN A 76 -8.95 4.92 -19.30
N SER A 77 -7.68 4.55 -19.45
CA SER A 77 -6.80 4.94 -20.57
C SER A 77 -7.33 4.60 -21.97
N ASN A 78 -8.37 3.77 -22.08
CA ASN A 78 -9.01 3.37 -23.34
C ASN A 78 -10.20 4.24 -23.77
N GLN A 79 -10.65 5.18 -22.92
CA GLN A 79 -11.78 6.05 -23.26
C GLN A 79 -11.39 7.12 -24.31
N ARG A 80 -12.24 7.26 -25.34
CA ARG A 80 -12.01 8.17 -26.49
C ARG A 80 -12.08 9.67 -26.16
N HIS A 81 -12.71 10.04 -25.04
CA HIS A 81 -12.93 11.44 -24.62
C HIS A 81 -12.13 11.82 -23.38
N LEU A 82 -11.09 11.05 -23.04
CA LEU A 82 -10.22 11.39 -21.92
C LEU A 82 -9.48 12.71 -22.17
N ASP A 83 -9.26 13.39 -21.06
CA ASP A 83 -8.23 14.40 -20.96
C ASP A 83 -6.84 13.79 -21.21
N ASN A 84 -6.38 13.87 -22.47
CA ASN A 84 -5.07 13.44 -22.93
C ASN A 84 -4.39 14.61 -23.68
N PRO A 85 -3.97 15.66 -22.96
CA PRO A 85 -3.56 16.92 -23.57
C PRO A 85 -2.22 16.83 -24.31
N HIS A 86 -1.57 15.67 -24.25
CA HIS A 86 -0.27 15.39 -24.87
C HIS A 86 -0.33 14.23 -25.86
N ASN A 87 -1.51 13.77 -26.27
CA ASN A 87 -1.68 12.66 -27.22
C ASN A 87 -0.85 11.42 -26.85
N LEU A 88 -0.77 11.12 -25.55
CA LEU A 88 -0.07 9.94 -25.04
C LEU A 88 -0.76 8.67 -25.52
N ASN A 89 0.01 7.62 -25.78
CA ASN A 89 -0.60 6.30 -25.99
C ASN A 89 -1.19 5.75 -24.68
N GLU A 90 -2.01 4.71 -24.77
CA GLU A 90 -2.70 4.09 -23.62
C GLU A 90 -1.75 3.80 -22.44
N TYR A 91 -0.62 3.14 -22.72
CA TYR A 91 0.37 2.78 -21.71
C TYR A 91 1.01 4.02 -21.06
N GLN A 92 1.38 5.02 -21.86
CA GLN A 92 1.90 6.28 -21.35
C GLN A 92 0.87 7.01 -20.50
N LEU A 93 -0.40 7.05 -20.93
CA LEU A 93 -1.46 7.72 -20.21
C LEU A 93 -1.69 7.08 -18.84
N ALA A 94 -1.76 5.75 -18.77
CA ALA A 94 -1.91 5.02 -17.51
C ALA A 94 -0.82 5.37 -16.48
N TRP A 95 0.44 5.48 -16.93
CA TRP A 95 1.57 5.76 -16.02
C TRP A 95 1.87 7.24 -15.81
N MET A 96 1.55 8.11 -16.76
CA MET A 96 1.85 9.54 -16.70
C MET A 96 0.70 10.36 -16.14
N TYR A 97 -0.51 9.82 -16.00
CA TYR A 97 -1.62 10.55 -15.39
C TYR A 97 -1.23 11.12 -14.01
N PRO A 98 -1.61 12.37 -13.66
CA PRO A 98 -1.31 12.97 -12.37
C PRO A 98 -2.25 12.42 -11.28
N ASN A 99 -2.03 11.17 -10.89
CA ASN A 99 -2.81 10.53 -9.85
C ASN A 99 -2.45 11.05 -8.44
N GLU A 100 -3.47 11.12 -7.59
CA GLU A 100 -3.38 11.43 -6.17
C GLU A 100 -3.74 10.17 -5.37
N ILE A 101 -3.00 9.87 -4.31
CA ILE A 101 -3.32 8.79 -3.37
C ILE A 101 -4.68 9.06 -2.74
N ILE A 102 -5.55 8.05 -2.76
CA ILE A 102 -6.90 8.06 -2.17
C ILE A 102 -7.09 6.99 -1.09
N GLU A 103 -6.14 6.05 -0.95
CA GLU A 103 -6.06 5.13 0.18
C GLU A 103 -4.61 5.01 0.65
N TRP A 104 -4.38 5.13 1.96
CA TRP A 104 -3.09 4.90 2.60
C TRP A 104 -3.20 3.75 3.61
N PRO A 105 -2.88 2.52 3.20
CA PRO A 105 -2.91 1.36 4.07
C PRO A 105 -1.51 0.89 4.45
N VAL A 106 -1.34 0.48 5.70
CA VAL A 106 -0.08 -0.11 6.18
C VAL A 106 -0.39 -1.29 7.08
N ILE A 107 0.25 -2.42 6.78
CA ILE A 107 0.28 -3.58 7.69
C ILE A 107 1.65 -3.61 8.37
N LEU A 108 1.65 -3.50 9.69
CA LEU A 108 2.86 -3.57 10.49
C LEU A 108 3.15 -5.04 10.86
N MET A 109 4.27 -5.54 10.36
CA MET A 109 4.78 -6.86 10.69
C MET A 109 5.99 -6.76 11.62
N GLN A 110 6.06 -7.62 12.63
CA GLN A 110 7.25 -7.77 13.49
C GLN A 110 7.57 -9.24 13.71
N TRP A 111 8.74 -9.51 14.26
CA TRP A 111 9.15 -10.87 14.59
C TRP A 111 8.51 -11.35 15.89
N ARG A 112 8.08 -12.61 15.89
CA ARG A 112 7.85 -13.38 17.12
C ARG A 112 8.61 -14.69 17.07
N HIS A 113 8.89 -15.22 18.25
CA HIS A 113 9.42 -16.56 18.39
C HIS A 113 8.29 -17.50 18.79
N CYS A 114 7.88 -18.38 17.88
CA CYS A 114 6.79 -19.32 18.04
C CYS A 114 7.27 -20.74 17.75
N SER A 115 7.00 -21.67 18.66
CA SER A 115 7.32 -23.10 18.50
C SER A 115 8.78 -23.37 18.07
N GLY A 116 9.73 -22.67 18.71
CA GLY A 116 11.16 -22.84 18.45
C GLY A 116 11.66 -22.17 17.16
N ARG A 117 10.83 -21.36 16.48
CA ARG A 117 11.19 -20.69 15.23
C ARG A 117 10.82 -19.22 15.25
N TRP A 118 11.54 -18.44 14.46
CA TRP A 118 11.19 -17.06 14.20
C TRP A 118 10.24 -16.95 13.02
N GLU A 119 9.21 -16.13 13.18
CA GLU A 119 8.29 -15.79 12.10
C GLU A 119 7.87 -14.33 12.18
N LEU A 120 7.41 -13.79 11.05
CA LEU A 120 6.77 -12.49 11.01
C LEU A 120 5.27 -12.65 11.25
N TYR A 121 4.71 -11.78 12.09
CA TYR A 121 3.29 -11.71 12.36
C TYR A 121 2.80 -10.27 12.29
N GLU A 122 1.53 -10.12 11.97
CA GLU A 122 0.86 -8.84 11.98
C GLU A 122 0.67 -8.33 13.41
N VAL A 123 1.15 -7.12 13.67
CA VAL A 123 1.08 -6.45 14.97
C VAL A 123 -0.03 -5.43 15.02
N ASP A 124 -0.20 -4.69 13.92
CA ASP A 124 -1.18 -3.62 13.82
C ASP A 124 -1.44 -3.26 12.35
N ARG A 125 -2.53 -2.53 12.11
CA ARG A 125 -2.93 -2.02 10.80
C ARG A 125 -3.23 -0.53 10.88
N TYR A 126 -2.87 0.20 9.84
CA TYR A 126 -3.35 1.55 9.60
C TYR A 126 -4.07 1.59 8.26
N ARG A 127 -5.19 2.30 8.21
CA ARG A 127 -5.92 2.57 6.97
C ARG A 127 -6.52 3.96 7.06
N SER A 128 -6.30 4.78 6.04
CA SER A 128 -7.01 6.04 5.86
C SER A 128 -7.35 6.21 4.40
N PHE A 129 -8.58 6.57 4.09
CA PHE A 129 -8.86 7.22 2.81
C PHE A 129 -8.22 8.62 2.80
N VAL A 130 -7.99 9.15 1.62
CA VAL A 130 -7.36 10.46 1.42
C VAL A 130 -8.15 11.26 0.41
N LYS A 131 -8.46 12.51 0.75
CA LYS A 131 -9.17 13.42 -0.13
C LYS A 131 -8.22 14.00 -1.18
N PRO A 132 -8.43 13.73 -2.49
CA PRO A 132 -7.67 14.39 -3.55
C PRO A 132 -8.02 15.88 -3.61
N THR A 133 -7.03 16.71 -3.95
CA THR A 133 -7.16 18.18 -3.92
C THR A 133 -6.94 18.84 -5.27
N TRP A 134 -6.28 18.17 -6.21
CA TRP A 134 -6.11 18.66 -7.57
C TRP A 134 -7.31 18.26 -8.44
N ARG A 135 -7.72 17.00 -8.40
CA ARG A 135 -8.95 16.51 -9.05
C ARG A 135 -9.78 15.69 -8.05
N PRO A 136 -10.69 16.33 -7.31
CA PRO A 136 -11.41 15.69 -6.21
C PRO A 136 -12.49 14.69 -6.67
N GLU A 137 -12.91 14.74 -7.93
CA GLU A 137 -13.91 13.83 -8.49
C GLU A 137 -13.28 12.47 -8.85
N ILE A 138 -13.77 11.41 -8.20
CA ILE A 138 -13.35 10.03 -8.44
C ILE A 138 -14.08 9.51 -9.67
N SER A 139 -13.32 9.03 -10.66
CA SER A 139 -13.91 8.49 -11.88
C SER A 139 -14.67 7.19 -11.62
N GLU A 140 -15.67 6.89 -12.45
CA GLU A 140 -16.40 5.62 -12.39
C GLU A 140 -15.43 4.43 -12.54
N PHE A 141 -14.45 4.53 -13.44
CA PHE A 141 -13.42 3.52 -13.61
C PHE A 141 -12.61 3.29 -12.32
N CYS A 142 -12.21 4.36 -11.64
CA CYS A 142 -11.48 4.26 -10.39
C CYS A 142 -12.33 3.59 -9.30
N THR A 143 -13.60 3.98 -9.19
CA THR A 143 -14.54 3.36 -8.24
C THR A 143 -14.74 1.87 -8.54
N GLN A 144 -14.91 1.49 -9.81
CA GLN A 144 -15.08 0.09 -10.21
C GLN A 144 -13.82 -0.75 -9.97
N LEU A 145 -12.64 -0.14 -10.16
CA LEU A 145 -11.36 -0.81 -9.94
C LEU A 145 -11.10 -1.03 -8.46
N THR A 146 -11.20 0.02 -7.64
CA THR A 146 -10.73 -0.01 -6.24
C THR A 146 -11.82 -0.24 -5.21
N GLY A 147 -13.08 -0.08 -5.60
CA GLY A 147 -14.23 -0.05 -4.68
C GLY A 147 -14.36 1.25 -3.86
N ILE A 148 -13.44 2.21 -4.01
CA ILE A 148 -13.46 3.48 -3.27
C ILE A 148 -14.46 4.42 -3.92
N THR A 149 -15.44 4.87 -3.15
CA THR A 149 -16.50 5.77 -3.63
C THR A 149 -16.13 7.24 -3.43
N GLN A 150 -16.84 8.13 -4.12
CA GLN A 150 -16.72 9.57 -3.88
C GLN A 150 -16.96 9.92 -2.40
N GLN A 151 -17.95 9.28 -1.76
CA GLN A 151 -18.29 9.53 -0.36
C GLN A 151 -17.15 9.17 0.60
N ASP A 152 -16.39 8.11 0.29
CA ASP A 152 -15.21 7.73 1.08
C ASP A 152 -14.15 8.83 1.05
N THR A 153 -13.89 9.41 -0.12
CA THR A 153 -12.89 10.49 -0.28
C THR A 153 -13.39 11.86 0.17
N ASP A 154 -14.69 12.15 0.08
CA ASP A 154 -15.24 13.46 0.45
C ASP A 154 -15.09 13.76 1.94
N ASN A 155 -15.27 12.72 2.75
CA ASN A 155 -15.17 12.74 4.22
C ASN A 155 -13.75 12.47 4.73
N ALA A 156 -12.82 12.10 3.84
CA ALA A 156 -11.45 11.78 4.19
C ALA A 156 -10.61 13.03 4.52
N PRO A 157 -9.55 12.88 5.34
CA PRO A 157 -8.54 13.92 5.50
C PRO A 157 -7.80 14.17 4.18
N THR A 158 -7.29 15.40 3.99
CA THR A 158 -6.32 15.68 2.92
C THR A 158 -5.00 14.96 3.22
N LEU A 159 -4.15 14.76 2.20
CA LEU A 159 -2.85 14.09 2.36
C LEU A 159 -2.01 14.65 3.53
N PRO A 160 -1.84 15.98 3.72
CA PRO A 160 -1.10 16.52 4.85
C PRO A 160 -1.71 16.18 6.22
N ALA A 161 -3.05 16.17 6.31
CA ALA A 161 -3.75 15.83 7.54
C ALA A 161 -3.64 14.33 7.85
N MET A 162 -3.77 13.47 6.83
CA MET A 162 -3.56 12.03 6.96
C MET A 162 -2.13 11.71 7.42
N LEU A 163 -1.10 12.35 6.85
CA LEU A 163 0.29 12.15 7.26
C LEU A 163 0.53 12.51 8.73
N LYS A 164 -0.12 13.58 9.22
CA LYS A 164 -0.04 13.98 10.62
C LYS A 164 -0.70 12.94 11.54
N ASP A 165 -1.86 12.42 11.15
CA ASP A 165 -2.55 11.34 11.87
C ASP A 165 -1.68 10.08 11.91
N PHE A 166 -1.19 9.63 10.75
CA PHE A 166 -0.31 8.47 10.62
C PHE A 166 0.97 8.59 11.47
N GLN A 167 1.59 9.78 11.48
CA GLN A 167 2.77 10.07 12.29
C GLN A 167 2.49 9.84 13.79
N ILE A 168 1.42 10.43 14.30
CA ILE A 168 1.10 10.42 15.74
C ILE A 168 0.56 9.05 16.16
N ASN A 169 -0.46 8.56 15.45
CA ASN A 169 -1.26 7.42 15.88
C ASN A 169 -0.64 6.07 15.52
N PHE A 170 0.29 6.03 14.55
CA PHE A 170 0.92 4.80 14.09
C PHE A 170 2.44 4.81 14.27
N ILE A 171 3.15 5.77 13.66
CA ILE A 171 4.62 5.79 13.67
C ILE A 171 5.17 5.99 15.08
N GLU A 172 4.75 7.03 15.79
CA GLU A 172 5.23 7.34 17.15
C GLU A 172 4.78 6.30 18.16
N ARG A 173 3.51 5.87 18.09
CA ARG A 173 2.93 4.82 18.94
C ARG A 173 3.75 3.53 18.93
N HIS A 174 4.30 3.16 17.78
CA HIS A 174 5.11 1.95 17.59
C HIS A 174 6.62 2.22 17.59
N GLN A 175 7.04 3.47 17.82
CA GLN A 175 8.44 3.93 17.78
C GLN A 175 9.14 3.59 16.45
N LEU A 176 8.39 3.55 15.34
CA LEU A 176 8.90 3.11 14.04
C LEU A 176 9.95 4.09 13.49
N PHE A 177 10.87 3.56 12.68
CA PHE A 177 11.99 4.31 12.11
C PHE A 177 12.93 4.97 13.14
N THR A 178 13.02 4.41 14.34
CA THR A 178 13.97 4.83 15.39
C THR A 178 15.16 3.87 15.48
N VAL A 179 16.18 4.25 16.25
CA VAL A 179 17.32 3.37 16.58
C VAL A 179 16.89 2.11 17.35
N HIS A 180 15.80 2.21 18.12
CA HIS A 180 15.26 1.14 18.95
C HIS A 180 14.29 0.22 18.20
N ASN A 181 13.71 0.69 17.09
CA ASN A 181 12.85 -0.08 16.22
C ASN A 181 13.14 0.27 14.76
N ARG A 182 14.30 -0.22 14.28
CA ARG A 182 14.69 -0.13 12.88
C ARG A 182 13.60 -0.76 12.00
N SER A 183 13.04 0.05 11.11
CA SER A 183 11.86 -0.27 10.31
C SER A 183 12.17 -0.14 8.82
N VAL A 184 11.43 -0.85 7.97
CA VAL A 184 11.59 -0.79 6.51
C VAL A 184 10.24 -0.87 5.81
N TRP A 185 10.12 -0.18 4.68
CA TRP A 185 8.97 -0.31 3.78
C TRP A 185 9.07 -1.60 2.94
N VAL A 186 7.94 -2.25 2.71
CA VAL A 186 7.79 -3.41 1.83
C VAL A 186 6.62 -3.15 0.89
N THR A 187 6.84 -3.28 -0.42
CA THR A 187 5.83 -2.98 -1.45
C THR A 187 5.88 -4.02 -2.59
N ASP A 188 4.79 -4.19 -3.34
CA ASP A 188 4.77 -5.00 -4.57
C ASP A 188 5.34 -4.22 -5.77
N GLY A 189 6.64 -3.93 -5.71
CA GLY A 189 7.33 -3.13 -6.71
C GLY A 189 7.53 -1.68 -6.25
N PRO A 190 8.15 -0.81 -7.08
CA PRO A 190 8.57 0.50 -6.63
C PRO A 190 7.46 1.56 -6.67
N TRP A 191 6.32 1.27 -7.29
CA TRP A 191 5.41 2.30 -7.82
C TRP A 191 4.74 3.14 -6.73
N ASP A 192 4.36 2.55 -5.59
CA ASP A 192 3.75 3.26 -4.46
C ASP A 192 4.57 4.48 -4.04
N LEU A 193 5.88 4.28 -3.84
CA LEU A 193 6.76 5.32 -3.33
C LEU A 193 7.48 6.10 -4.44
N ARG A 194 7.76 5.45 -5.57
CA ARG A 194 8.50 6.07 -6.69
C ARG A 194 7.60 6.93 -7.57
N ASP A 195 6.33 6.55 -7.70
CA ASP A 195 5.39 7.18 -8.62
C ASP A 195 4.20 7.81 -7.86
N HIS A 196 3.39 7.02 -7.15
CA HIS A 196 2.14 7.48 -6.53
C HIS A 196 2.39 8.52 -5.43
N TRP A 197 3.33 8.24 -4.53
CA TRP A 197 3.78 9.17 -3.50
C TRP A 197 4.31 10.48 -4.09
N ILE A 198 5.11 10.41 -5.15
CA ILE A 198 5.79 11.59 -5.73
C ILE A 198 4.81 12.53 -6.43
N LYS A 199 3.85 11.95 -7.15
CA LYS A 199 2.76 12.71 -7.74
C LYS A 199 1.89 13.34 -6.65
N SER A 200 1.54 12.58 -5.62
CA SER A 200 0.66 13.04 -4.54
C SER A 200 1.27 14.19 -3.73
N ILE A 201 2.54 14.11 -3.35
CA ILE A 201 3.20 15.22 -2.62
C ILE A 201 3.31 16.49 -3.48
N PHE A 202 3.50 16.33 -4.79
CA PHE A 202 3.57 17.46 -5.72
C PHE A 202 2.20 18.12 -5.86
N LEU A 203 1.16 17.34 -6.12
CA LEU A 203 -0.22 17.80 -6.33
C LEU A 203 -0.82 18.40 -5.04
N SER A 204 -0.49 17.82 -3.88
CA SER A 204 -0.84 18.36 -2.56
C SER A 204 0.02 19.56 -2.12
N LYS A 205 0.97 20.01 -2.96
CA LYS A 205 1.87 21.14 -2.70
C LYS A 205 2.65 21.01 -1.38
N LEU A 206 3.01 19.78 -1.00
CA LEU A 206 3.79 19.53 0.19
C LEU A 206 5.24 19.94 -0.04
N LYS A 207 5.79 20.74 0.89
CA LYS A 207 7.20 21.10 0.87
C LYS A 207 8.01 20.04 1.59
N ARG A 208 9.30 19.90 1.22
CA ARG A 208 10.20 18.88 1.78
C ARG A 208 10.22 18.83 3.31
N TYR A 209 10.21 19.98 3.99
CA TYR A 209 10.25 20.05 5.45
C TYR A 209 8.95 19.56 6.13
N GLN A 210 7.87 19.40 5.38
CA GLN A 210 6.59 18.85 5.87
C GLN A 210 6.52 17.33 5.67
N ILE A 211 7.46 16.75 4.94
CA ILE A 211 7.50 15.31 4.65
C ILE A 211 8.29 14.61 5.76
N PRO A 212 7.75 13.57 6.41
CA PRO A 212 8.49 12.79 7.40
C PRO A 212 9.76 12.14 6.80
N SER A 213 10.84 12.04 7.58
CA SER A 213 12.14 11.58 7.08
C SER A 213 12.12 10.18 6.46
N TYR A 214 11.26 9.28 6.95
CA TYR A 214 11.08 7.92 6.43
C TYR A 214 10.33 7.86 5.07
N LEU A 215 9.85 9.01 4.58
CA LEU A 215 9.27 9.19 3.24
C LEU A 215 10.05 10.22 2.40
N GLN A 216 11.21 10.68 2.87
CA GLN A 216 12.10 11.58 2.12
C GLN A 216 13.15 10.79 1.33
N SER A 217 13.61 11.37 0.21
CA SER A 217 14.73 10.83 -0.54
C SER A 217 16.06 10.86 0.24
N PRO A 218 16.88 9.78 0.19
CA PRO A 218 16.58 8.49 -0.43
C PRO A 218 15.67 7.61 0.45
N ILE A 219 14.71 6.91 -0.17
CA ILE A 219 13.90 5.91 0.53
C ILE A 219 14.50 4.52 0.31
N HIS A 220 14.80 3.81 1.40
CA HIS A 220 15.24 2.42 1.37
C HIS A 220 14.05 1.49 1.62
N MET A 221 13.89 0.49 0.76
CA MET A 221 12.75 -0.42 0.82
C MET A 221 13.10 -1.84 0.38
N ILE A 222 12.18 -2.75 0.69
CA ILE A 222 12.13 -4.09 0.11
C ILE A 222 11.07 -4.09 -0.99
N ASP A 223 11.55 -4.10 -2.23
CA ASP A 223 10.74 -4.42 -3.40
C ASP A 223 10.50 -5.93 -3.41
N MET A 224 9.26 -6.34 -3.12
CA MET A 224 8.90 -7.74 -2.96
C MET A 224 9.07 -8.52 -4.27
N ARG A 225 8.76 -7.91 -5.41
CA ARG A 225 8.95 -8.53 -6.74
C ARG A 225 10.41 -8.88 -6.95
N TYR A 226 11.30 -7.93 -6.69
CA TYR A 226 12.72 -8.15 -6.83
C TYR A 226 13.23 -9.24 -5.86
N LEU A 227 12.73 -9.23 -4.62
CA LEU A 227 13.07 -10.27 -3.64
C LEU A 227 12.67 -11.66 -4.15
N LEU A 228 11.44 -11.80 -4.66
CA LEU A 228 10.89 -13.06 -5.13
C LEU A 228 11.61 -13.62 -6.35
N GLN A 229 12.05 -12.75 -7.28
CA GLN A 229 12.86 -13.15 -8.42
C GLN A 229 14.15 -13.87 -8.01
N ALA A 230 14.77 -13.45 -6.90
CA ALA A 230 15.95 -14.09 -6.35
C ALA A 230 15.63 -15.29 -5.43
N PHE A 231 14.45 -15.27 -4.79
CA PHE A 231 14.05 -16.25 -3.79
C PHE A 231 13.51 -17.54 -4.42
N ILE A 232 12.59 -17.42 -5.37
CA ILE A 232 11.86 -18.56 -5.97
C ILE A 232 12.82 -19.60 -6.58
N PRO A 233 13.83 -19.23 -7.39
CA PRO A 233 14.76 -20.21 -7.96
C PRO A 233 15.54 -21.01 -6.91
N LYS A 234 15.80 -20.43 -5.73
CA LYS A 234 16.56 -21.08 -4.66
C LYS A 234 15.74 -22.08 -3.87
N VAL A 235 14.43 -21.83 -3.73
CA VAL A 235 13.55 -22.65 -2.89
C VAL A 235 12.80 -23.69 -3.69
N TYR A 236 12.36 -23.34 -4.90
CA TYR A 236 11.53 -24.20 -5.73
C TYR A 236 12.24 -24.73 -6.98
N CYS A 237 13.48 -24.31 -7.24
CA CYS A 237 14.24 -24.71 -8.44
C CYS A 237 13.51 -24.43 -9.78
N ILE A 238 12.60 -23.46 -9.78
CA ILE A 238 11.87 -23.00 -10.97
C ILE A 238 12.31 -21.59 -11.36
N ARG A 239 12.18 -21.27 -12.66
CA ARG A 239 12.32 -19.89 -13.13
C ARG A 239 10.97 -19.18 -13.03
N PRO A 240 10.83 -18.16 -12.17
CA PRO A 240 9.62 -17.35 -12.19
C PRO A 240 9.51 -16.57 -13.52
N PRO A 241 8.30 -16.16 -13.91
CA PRO A 241 8.09 -15.20 -14.99
C PRO A 241 8.85 -13.90 -14.76
N THR A 242 9.13 -13.14 -15.83
CA THR A 242 9.84 -11.85 -15.75
C THR A 242 9.09 -10.79 -14.93
N SER A 243 7.77 -10.88 -14.89
CA SER A 243 6.88 -10.07 -14.05
C SER A 243 5.96 -11.01 -13.28
N LEU A 244 5.84 -10.82 -11.98
CA LEU A 244 5.03 -11.65 -11.09
C LEU A 244 4.01 -10.77 -10.38
N SER A 245 2.73 -10.83 -10.75
CA SER A 245 1.68 -10.16 -9.95
C SER A 245 1.66 -10.69 -8.51
N LEU A 246 1.07 -9.91 -7.59
CA LEU A 246 0.84 -10.37 -6.22
C LEU A 246 0.10 -11.72 -6.20
N ASN A 247 -0.96 -11.84 -7.00
CA ASN A 247 -1.74 -13.07 -7.17
C ASN A 247 -0.91 -14.28 -7.64
N GLU A 248 -0.09 -14.12 -8.67
CA GLU A 248 0.82 -15.18 -9.13
C GLU A 248 1.84 -15.56 -8.06
N SER A 249 2.35 -14.55 -7.35
CA SER A 249 3.28 -14.75 -6.24
C SER A 249 2.64 -15.56 -5.12
N LEU A 250 1.44 -15.19 -4.65
CA LEU A 250 0.70 -15.93 -3.63
C LEU A 250 0.52 -17.40 -4.03
N LYS A 251 0.08 -17.66 -5.27
CA LYS A 251 -0.13 -19.01 -5.80
C LYS A 251 1.13 -19.88 -5.76
N ILE A 252 2.30 -19.34 -6.10
CA ILE A 252 3.58 -20.07 -6.02
C ILE A 252 3.85 -20.56 -4.60
N PHE A 253 3.47 -19.77 -3.60
CA PHE A 253 3.65 -20.11 -2.18
C PHE A 253 2.46 -20.85 -1.56
N GLY A 254 1.49 -21.28 -2.38
CA GLY A 254 0.29 -21.99 -1.92
C GLY A 254 -0.65 -21.13 -1.08
N LEU A 255 -0.67 -19.83 -1.33
CA LEU A 255 -1.61 -18.87 -0.73
C LEU A 255 -2.66 -18.47 -1.76
N GLU A 256 -3.87 -18.25 -1.30
CA GLU A 256 -4.94 -17.60 -2.05
C GLU A 256 -5.04 -16.14 -1.62
N PHE A 257 -5.48 -15.26 -2.53
CA PHE A 257 -5.76 -13.88 -2.21
C PHE A 257 -6.96 -13.80 -1.26
N GLU A 258 -6.82 -13.03 -0.18
CA GLU A 258 -7.88 -12.79 0.80
C GLU A 258 -8.37 -11.33 0.70
N GLY A 259 -9.69 -11.13 0.63
CA GLY A 259 -10.29 -9.79 0.52
C GLY A 259 -10.58 -9.38 -0.93
N GLN A 260 -10.60 -8.08 -1.18
CA GLN A 260 -10.89 -7.49 -2.49
C GLN A 260 -9.59 -7.04 -3.17
N GLU A 261 -9.33 -7.51 -4.40
CA GLU A 261 -8.23 -6.99 -5.23
C GLU A 261 -8.42 -5.50 -5.50
N HIS A 262 -7.34 -4.72 -5.46
CA HIS A 262 -7.34 -3.26 -5.59
C HIS A 262 -8.04 -2.53 -4.43
N SER A 263 -8.27 -3.21 -3.30
CA SER A 263 -8.37 -2.54 -2.02
C SER A 263 -6.99 -2.55 -1.37
N GLY A 264 -6.39 -1.37 -1.21
CA GLY A 264 -5.00 -1.29 -0.79
C GLY A 264 -4.73 -1.93 0.57
N ILE A 265 -5.71 -1.94 1.50
CA ILE A 265 -5.55 -2.64 2.78
C ILE A 265 -5.50 -4.17 2.64
N ASP A 266 -6.27 -4.72 1.71
CA ASP A 266 -6.31 -6.16 1.45
C ASP A 266 -5.08 -6.57 0.63
N ASP A 267 -4.65 -5.77 -0.33
CA ASP A 267 -3.39 -5.97 -1.06
C ASP A 267 -2.18 -5.92 -0.11
N ALA A 268 -2.10 -4.91 0.77
CA ALA A 268 -1.06 -4.83 1.80
C ALA A 268 -1.09 -6.02 2.78
N ALA A 269 -2.28 -6.54 3.12
CA ALA A 269 -2.44 -7.73 3.95
C ALA A 269 -1.96 -9.00 3.25
N ASN A 270 -2.26 -9.17 1.96
CA ASN A 270 -1.75 -10.29 1.18
C ASN A 270 -0.23 -10.21 0.99
N LEU A 271 0.30 -9.02 0.76
CA LEU A 271 1.74 -8.77 0.73
C LEU A 271 2.41 -9.16 2.06
N SER A 272 1.78 -8.85 3.19
CA SER A 272 2.29 -9.20 4.53
C SER A 272 2.24 -10.71 4.80
N ARG A 273 1.18 -11.40 4.36
CA ARG A 273 1.05 -12.87 4.41
C ARG A 273 2.16 -13.53 3.59
N LEU A 274 2.43 -13.01 2.41
CA LEU A 274 3.51 -13.49 1.55
C LEU A 274 4.89 -13.26 2.18
N LEU A 275 5.14 -12.08 2.76
CA LEU A 275 6.38 -11.79 3.48
C LEU A 275 6.58 -12.74 4.68
N SER A 276 5.53 -13.00 5.46
CA SER A 276 5.55 -13.96 6.56
C SER A 276 5.84 -15.39 6.05
N LYS A 277 5.23 -15.78 4.93
CA LYS A 277 5.44 -17.10 4.33
C LYS A 277 6.91 -17.36 3.99
N LEU A 278 7.66 -16.34 3.59
CA LEU A 278 9.09 -16.47 3.30
C LEU A 278 9.90 -16.93 4.51
N THR A 279 9.51 -16.58 5.74
CA THR A 279 10.26 -16.99 6.95
C THR A 279 10.16 -18.49 7.23
N GLN A 280 9.15 -19.17 6.67
CA GLN A 280 8.97 -20.62 6.86
C GLN A 280 10.04 -21.46 6.14
N PHE A 281 10.70 -20.88 5.14
CA PHE A 281 11.76 -21.55 4.36
C PHE A 281 13.15 -21.40 4.99
N ASP A 282 13.29 -20.61 6.07
CA ASP A 282 14.53 -20.45 6.84
C ASP A 282 14.83 -21.67 7.75
N CYS A 283 13.92 -22.65 7.82
CA CYS A 283 13.92 -23.68 8.88
C CYS A 283 13.73 -25.13 8.41
N ARG A 284 13.71 -25.43 7.11
CA ARG A 284 13.61 -26.83 6.67
C ARG A 284 14.99 -27.48 6.66
N SER A 285 15.30 -28.09 7.81
CA SER A 285 16.32 -29.12 8.04
C SER A 285 17.78 -28.65 7.94
N ASN A 286 18.67 -29.39 8.60
CA ASN A 286 20.13 -29.31 8.47
C ASN A 286 20.65 -29.53 7.02
N GLU A 287 19.77 -29.55 6.01
CA GLU A 287 20.07 -29.75 4.60
C GLU A 287 19.93 -28.46 3.75
N MET A 288 19.37 -27.37 4.29
CA MET A 288 19.30 -26.08 3.59
C MET A 288 20.42 -25.13 4.06
N PRO A 289 21.43 -24.82 3.23
CA PRO A 289 22.66 -24.15 3.68
C PRO A 289 22.53 -22.62 3.81
N PHE A 290 21.33 -22.04 3.72
CA PHE A 290 21.17 -20.59 3.65
C PHE A 290 20.18 -20.06 4.68
N LYS A 291 20.65 -19.08 5.47
CA LYS A 291 19.83 -18.28 6.36
C LYS A 291 19.34 -17.03 5.62
N TRP A 292 18.04 -16.79 5.60
CA TRP A 292 17.46 -15.62 4.94
C TRP A 292 17.56 -14.38 5.82
N ILE A 293 18.27 -13.37 5.32
CA ILE A 293 18.38 -12.07 5.99
C ILE A 293 17.67 -11.04 5.12
N PHE A 294 16.63 -10.41 5.65
CA PHE A 294 15.93 -9.34 4.95
C PHE A 294 16.80 -8.08 4.97
N ARG A 295 17.07 -7.58 3.76
CA ARG A 295 17.80 -6.33 3.50
C ARG A 295 16.96 -5.48 2.58
N ALA A 296 17.07 -4.16 2.72
CA ALA A 296 16.56 -3.26 1.69
C ALA A 296 17.26 -3.62 0.38
N ASN A 297 16.48 -3.92 -0.65
CA ASN A 297 16.99 -4.35 -1.96
C ASN A 297 16.82 -3.25 -3.02
N ARG A 298 16.22 -2.12 -2.63
CA ARG A 298 16.00 -0.97 -3.49
C ARG A 298 16.18 0.34 -2.72
N THR A 299 16.81 1.29 -3.37
CA THR A 299 16.97 2.68 -2.91
C THR A 299 16.34 3.59 -3.94
N LEU A 300 15.30 4.31 -3.54
CA LEU A 300 14.62 5.28 -4.39
C LEU A 300 15.20 6.67 -4.15
N ASN A 301 15.90 7.18 -5.16
CA ASN A 301 16.29 8.58 -5.23
C ASN A 301 15.15 9.35 -5.91
N ILE A 302 14.41 10.13 -5.13
CA ILE A 302 13.24 10.84 -5.61
C ILE A 302 13.68 12.20 -6.15
N GLU A 303 13.47 12.37 -7.46
CA GLU A 303 13.67 13.66 -8.11
C GLU A 303 12.43 14.55 -7.95
N PRO A 304 12.59 15.82 -7.56
CA PRO A 304 11.46 16.73 -7.34
C PRO A 304 10.69 17.10 -8.62
N LYS A 305 11.20 16.77 -9.81
CA LYS A 305 10.55 17.07 -11.10
C LYS A 305 10.67 15.87 -12.06
N ARG A 306 9.92 14.81 -11.75
CA ARG A 306 9.98 13.51 -12.44
C ARG A 306 9.07 13.41 -13.67
N TYR A 307 7.94 14.10 -13.67
CA TYR A 307 6.95 14.03 -14.75
C TYR A 307 6.89 15.34 -15.53
N PHE A 308 6.60 15.25 -16.83
CA PHE A 308 6.63 16.41 -17.73
C PHE A 308 5.63 17.51 -17.31
N TRP A 309 4.53 17.13 -16.65
CA TRP A 309 3.48 18.04 -16.19
C TRP A 309 3.78 18.68 -14.82
N MET A 310 4.90 18.34 -14.19
CA MET A 310 5.33 18.98 -12.94
C MET A 310 5.93 20.35 -13.24
N GLY A 311 5.11 21.39 -13.24
CA GLY A 311 5.52 22.78 -13.47
C GLY A 311 6.30 23.42 -12.32
N LYS A 312 6.79 24.64 -12.56
CA LYS A 312 7.44 25.46 -11.52
C LYS A 312 6.44 25.81 -10.43
N GLY A 313 6.91 25.96 -9.19
CA GLY A 313 6.06 26.35 -8.06
C GLY A 313 4.96 25.34 -7.69
N GLN A 314 5.17 24.05 -7.97
CA GLN A 314 4.17 22.98 -7.74
C GLN A 314 2.86 23.19 -8.51
N GLN A 315 2.94 23.80 -9.68
CA GLN A 315 1.82 23.91 -10.61
C GLN A 315 1.74 22.65 -11.47
N CYS A 316 0.60 21.95 -11.45
CA CYS A 316 0.33 20.88 -12.40
C CYS A 316 -0.01 21.51 -13.76
N THR A 317 0.77 21.19 -14.80
CA THR A 317 0.53 21.64 -16.18
C THR A 317 -0.15 20.56 -17.01
N TRP A 318 -0.74 19.56 -16.36
CA TRP A 318 -1.67 18.63 -17.02
C TRP A 318 -3.00 19.37 -17.17
N ILE A 319 -3.12 20.10 -18.27
CA ILE A 319 -4.29 20.93 -18.56
C ILE A 319 -5.15 20.13 -19.54
N ALA A 320 -6.26 19.58 -19.07
CA ALA A 320 -7.43 19.41 -19.95
C ALA A 320 -7.95 20.80 -20.29
N PRO A 321 -8.54 21.03 -21.48
CA PRO A 321 -9.22 22.28 -21.79
C PRO A 321 -10.23 22.72 -20.72
#